data_AF-A0A919S2Q6-F1
#
_entry.id   AF-A0A919S2Q6-F1
#
_cell.length_a   1.000
_cell.length_b   1.000
_cell.length_c   1.000
_cell.angle_alpha   90.00
_cell.angle_beta   90.00
_cell.angle_gamma   90.00
#
_symmetry.space_group_name_H-M   'P 1'
#
loop_
_entity.id
_entity.type
_entity.pdbx_description
1 polymer ?
#
loop_
_entity_poly.entity_id
_entity_poly.type
_entity_poly.pdbx_seq_one_letter_code
_entity_poly.pdbx_strand_id
1 'polypeptide(L)'
;MRFRQRSAAPDPGMLRASQGGTMPPDSHGAYQIREACRTIAAFASPVDTATLITISDTRHPSGVLTVTVTGDLDFGTASTFYRQICGLLDGRYGGGVELDFSRLNFCDLAGWRAVHAVAETAATMGYQARITAAASCLDVVLRLCHIPVFLGYRPPQKAL
;
A
#
# COMPACT_ATOMS: atom_id res chain seq x y z
N MET A 1 66.01 47.76 54.98
CA MET A 1 65.87 47.66 53.51
C MET A 1 64.82 46.57 53.25
N ARG A 2 63.68 46.80 52.56
CA ARG A 2 63.49 46.78 51.08
C ARG A 2 64.21 45.57 50.44
N PHE A 3 63.63 44.64 49.66
CA PHE A 3 62.39 44.49 48.86
C PHE A 3 62.18 42.96 48.58
N ARG A 4 61.10 42.36 48.06
CA ARG A 4 59.73 42.73 47.57
C ARG A 4 58.83 41.45 47.58
N GLN A 5 57.60 41.50 47.03
CA GLN A 5 56.63 40.37 46.92
C GLN A 5 56.84 39.45 45.70
N ARG A 6 56.26 38.24 45.73
CA ARG A 6 55.35 37.73 44.68
C ARG A 6 54.31 36.76 45.27
N SER A 7 53.15 36.64 44.62
CA SER A 7 51.94 35.96 45.10
C SER A 7 51.39 35.04 44.00
N ALA A 8 50.79 33.91 44.39
CA ALA A 8 49.93 33.08 43.54
C ALA A 8 48.96 32.26 44.42
N ALA A 9 47.70 32.17 44.01
CA ALA A 9 46.60 31.50 44.72
C ALA A 9 46.24 30.15 44.07
N PRO A 10 45.51 29.24 44.75
CA PRO A 10 45.20 27.91 44.24
C PRO A 10 43.96 27.88 43.32
N ASP A 11 43.86 26.81 42.53
CA ASP A 11 42.91 26.61 41.43
C ASP A 11 41.85 25.53 41.76
N PRO A 12 40.53 25.85 41.70
CA PRO A 12 39.47 24.85 41.81
C PRO A 12 38.50 24.88 40.60
N GLY A 13 38.92 24.29 39.47
CA GLY A 13 38.14 24.20 38.21
C GLY A 13 37.48 22.83 37.96
N MET A 14 36.31 22.60 38.55
CA MET A 14 35.48 21.40 38.37
C MET A 14 35.01 21.16 36.92
N LEU A 15 35.24 19.97 36.35
CA LEU A 15 34.47 19.43 35.22
C LEU A 15 34.35 17.89 35.29
N ARG A 16 33.11 17.39 35.46
CA ARG A 16 32.79 15.96 35.49
C ARG A 16 32.71 15.38 34.08
N ALA A 17 33.11 14.12 33.92
CA ALA A 17 32.78 13.33 32.75
C ALA A 17 31.25 13.07 32.67
N SER A 18 30.64 13.41 31.54
CA SER A 18 29.31 12.93 31.16
C SER A 18 29.44 11.62 30.39
N GLN A 19 28.72 10.59 30.83
CA GLN A 19 28.69 9.29 30.14
C GLN A 19 27.88 9.40 28.84
N GLY A 20 28.34 8.74 27.79
CA GLY A 20 27.62 8.67 26.52
C GLY A 20 26.38 7.79 26.64
N GLY A 21 25.20 8.37 26.39
CA GLY A 21 23.98 7.62 26.18
C GLY A 21 23.92 7.10 24.75
N THR A 22 24.09 5.78 24.56
CA THR A 22 23.70 5.11 23.31
C THR A 22 22.18 5.19 23.15
N MET A 23 21.69 5.93 22.15
CA MET A 23 20.30 5.80 21.74
C MET A 23 20.06 4.40 21.14
N PRO A 24 18.94 3.73 21.46
CA PRO A 24 18.50 2.55 20.72
C PRO A 24 18.06 2.97 19.31
N PRO A 25 18.17 2.08 18.30
CA PRO A 25 17.79 2.41 16.93
C PRO A 25 16.29 2.69 16.79
N ASP A 26 15.98 3.76 16.07
CA ASP A 26 14.65 4.31 15.87
C ASP A 26 13.70 3.30 15.20
N SER A 27 12.87 2.64 16.00
CA SER A 27 11.92 1.61 15.55
C SER A 27 10.65 2.17 14.87
N HIS A 28 10.74 3.38 14.30
CA HIS A 28 9.61 4.11 13.71
C HIS A 28 9.34 3.79 12.22
N GLY A 29 10.25 3.08 11.52
CA GLY A 29 10.05 2.72 10.11
C GLY A 29 9.04 1.59 9.86
N ALA A 30 8.84 0.67 10.82
CA ALA A 30 8.13 -0.59 10.58
C ALA A 30 6.64 -0.59 10.97
N TYR A 31 6.19 0.35 11.81
CA TYR A 31 4.84 0.31 12.37
C TYR A 31 3.77 0.99 11.48
N GLN A 32 4.16 2.02 10.72
CA GLN A 32 3.26 2.84 9.89
C GLN A 32 2.58 2.07 8.73
N ILE A 33 3.20 1.02 8.20
CA ILE A 33 2.67 0.30 7.03
C ILE A 33 1.51 -0.63 7.40
N ARG A 34 1.53 -1.24 8.60
CA ARG A 34 0.48 -2.20 9.03
C ARG A 34 -0.87 -1.54 9.39
N GLU A 35 -0.89 -0.22 9.53
CA GLU A 35 -2.11 0.53 9.88
C GLU A 35 -2.94 0.90 8.63
N ALA A 36 -2.30 0.96 7.44
CA ALA A 36 -2.94 1.26 6.17
C ALA A 36 -4.00 0.23 5.73
N CYS A 37 -3.77 -1.06 5.98
CA CYS A 37 -4.74 -2.12 5.66
C CYS A 37 -6.04 -1.97 6.46
N ARG A 38 -6.00 -1.38 7.67
CA ARG A 38 -7.16 -1.26 8.55
C ARG A 38 -8.05 -0.07 8.21
N THR A 39 -7.56 0.92 7.46
CA THR A 39 -8.29 2.16 7.20
C THR A 39 -9.31 2.05 6.06
N ILE A 40 -9.12 1.16 5.08
CA ILE A 40 -10.02 1.05 3.91
C ILE A 40 -11.42 0.57 4.31
N ALA A 41 -11.52 -0.36 5.26
CA ALA A 41 -12.81 -0.77 5.83
C ALA A 41 -13.50 0.35 6.63
N ALA A 42 -12.75 1.32 7.16
CA ALA A 42 -13.26 2.43 7.96
C ALA A 42 -13.71 3.65 7.13
N PHE A 43 -13.33 3.73 5.85
CA PHE A 43 -13.75 4.79 4.92
C PHE A 43 -14.99 4.44 4.08
N ALA A 44 -15.61 3.28 4.32
CA ALA A 44 -16.81 2.83 3.62
C ALA A 44 -18.08 3.59 4.09
N SER A 45 -18.15 4.89 3.83
CA SER A 45 -19.38 5.66 3.96
C SER A 45 -20.41 5.20 2.92
N PRO A 46 -21.70 5.07 3.29
CA PRO A 46 -22.75 4.77 2.32
C PRO A 46 -23.07 6.04 1.50
N VAL A 47 -22.45 6.15 0.33
CA VAL A 47 -22.88 7.08 -0.72
C VAL A 47 -23.48 6.24 -1.85
N ASP A 48 -24.81 6.18 -1.90
CA ASP A 48 -25.52 5.58 -3.03
C ASP A 48 -25.69 6.63 -4.13
N THR A 49 -25.02 6.45 -5.27
CA THR A 49 -25.31 7.20 -6.50
C THR A 49 -24.91 6.42 -7.75
N ALA A 50 -25.44 5.20 -7.88
CA ALA A 50 -25.71 4.53 -9.18
C ALA A 50 -24.57 4.32 -10.21
N THR A 51 -23.28 4.50 -9.89
CA THR A 51 -22.19 3.96 -10.73
C THR A 51 -21.98 2.48 -10.39
N LEU A 52 -22.60 1.58 -11.17
CA LEU A 52 -22.54 0.14 -10.90
C LEU A 52 -21.22 -0.47 -11.37
N ILE A 53 -20.25 -0.58 -10.46
CA ILE A 53 -19.14 -1.53 -10.64
C ILE A 53 -19.71 -2.94 -10.68
N THR A 54 -19.43 -3.66 -11.77
CA THR A 54 -19.87 -5.04 -11.99
C THR A 54 -18.69 -5.97 -11.86
N ILE A 55 -18.83 -6.97 -11.00
CA ILE A 55 -17.81 -8.00 -10.75
C ILE A 55 -18.38 -9.36 -11.12
N SER A 56 -17.60 -10.13 -11.87
CA SER A 56 -17.94 -11.50 -12.26
C SER A 56 -16.73 -12.40 -12.06
N ASP A 57 -16.93 -13.59 -11.49
CA ASP A 57 -15.87 -14.58 -11.30
C ASP A 57 -15.99 -15.75 -12.28
N THR A 58 -14.84 -16.36 -12.59
CA THR A 58 -14.74 -17.64 -13.29
C THR A 58 -13.70 -18.47 -12.57
N ARG A 59 -14.11 -19.69 -12.19
CA ARG A 59 -13.29 -20.62 -11.40
C ARG A 59 -12.73 -21.67 -12.32
N HIS A 60 -11.40 -21.77 -12.38
CA HIS A 60 -10.72 -22.74 -13.23
C HIS A 60 -10.46 -24.05 -12.46
N PRO A 61 -10.44 -25.21 -13.14
CA PRO A 61 -10.07 -26.50 -12.53
C PRO A 61 -8.67 -26.52 -11.92
N SER A 62 -7.79 -25.59 -12.30
CA SER A 62 -6.48 -25.35 -11.70
C SER A 62 -6.51 -24.72 -10.30
N GLY A 63 -7.70 -24.36 -9.80
CA GLY A 63 -7.88 -23.63 -8.53
C GLY A 63 -7.64 -22.12 -8.63
N VAL A 64 -7.38 -21.59 -9.84
CA VAL A 64 -7.26 -20.15 -10.10
C VAL A 64 -8.65 -19.51 -10.21
N LEU A 65 -8.81 -18.37 -9.54
CA LEU A 65 -10.00 -17.52 -9.62
C LEU A 65 -9.72 -16.33 -10.55
N THR A 66 -10.32 -16.29 -11.74
CA THR A 66 -10.30 -15.08 -12.57
C THR A 66 -11.49 -14.21 -12.19
N VAL A 67 -11.26 -12.93 -11.91
CA VAL A 67 -12.29 -11.94 -11.61
C VAL A 67 -12.23 -10.82 -12.64
N THR A 68 -13.31 -10.66 -13.39
CA THR A 68 -13.47 -9.57 -14.37
C THR A 68 -14.25 -8.42 -13.73
N VAL A 69 -13.68 -7.21 -13.83
CA VAL A 69 -14.26 -5.99 -13.27
C VAL A 69 -14.63 -5.04 -14.42
N THR A 70 -15.88 -4.58 -14.41
CA THR A 70 -16.45 -3.72 -15.46
C THR A 70 -17.08 -2.48 -14.83
N GLY A 71 -16.95 -1.32 -15.48
CA GLY A 71 -17.46 -0.05 -14.98
C GLY A 71 -16.34 0.86 -14.50
N ASP A 72 -16.60 1.62 -13.43
CA ASP A 72 -15.64 2.57 -12.88
C ASP A 72 -15.17 2.10 -11.50
N LEU A 73 -13.89 2.32 -11.18
CA LEU A 73 -13.26 1.96 -9.92
C LEU A 73 -12.69 3.22 -9.24
N ASP A 74 -13.58 3.94 -8.58
CA ASP A 74 -13.39 5.25 -7.97
C ASP A 74 -13.62 5.23 -6.45
N PHE A 75 -13.58 6.40 -5.80
CA PHE A 75 -13.92 6.54 -4.38
C PHE A 75 -15.27 5.93 -3.98
N GLY A 76 -16.32 6.06 -4.80
CA GLY A 76 -17.67 5.56 -4.48
C GLY A 76 -17.80 4.03 -4.61
N THR A 77 -17.03 3.44 -5.51
CA THR A 77 -17.10 2.01 -5.87
C THR A 77 -16.00 1.15 -5.21
N ALA A 78 -14.88 1.74 -4.80
CA ALA A 78 -13.73 1.08 -4.18
C ALA A 78 -14.07 0.17 -3.00
N SER A 79 -14.95 0.61 -2.10
CA SER A 79 -15.38 -0.17 -0.92
C SER A 79 -16.25 -1.38 -1.29
N THR A 80 -17.08 -1.24 -2.33
CA THR A 80 -17.89 -2.33 -2.89
C THR A 80 -17.01 -3.36 -3.58
N PHE A 81 -16.06 -2.91 -4.41
CA PHE A 81 -15.05 -3.77 -5.03
C PHE A 81 -14.28 -4.58 -3.99
N TYR A 82 -13.64 -3.92 -3.00
CA TYR A 82 -12.87 -4.60 -1.96
C TYR A 82 -13.70 -5.68 -1.24
N ARG A 83 -14.91 -5.34 -0.78
CA ARG A 83 -15.81 -6.29 -0.10
C ARG A 83 -16.19 -7.48 -0.97
N GLN A 84 -16.53 -7.25 -2.24
CA GLN A 84 -16.93 -8.32 -3.15
C GLN A 84 -15.77 -9.27 -3.46
N ILE A 85 -14.56 -8.75 -3.73
CA ILE A 85 -13.40 -9.63 -3.95
C ILE A 85 -13.08 -10.45 -2.69
N CYS A 86 -13.01 -9.82 -1.51
CA CYS A 86 -12.73 -10.55 -0.27
C CYS A 86 -13.76 -11.66 0.00
N GLY A 87 -15.05 -11.41 -0.26
CA GLY A 87 -16.09 -12.44 -0.14
C GLY A 87 -15.96 -13.59 -1.15
N LEU A 88 -15.32 -13.38 -2.30
CA LEU A 88 -14.97 -14.47 -3.23
C LEU A 88 -13.80 -15.31 -2.70
N LEU A 89 -12.80 -14.67 -2.05
CA LEU A 89 -11.59 -15.31 -1.50
C LEU A 89 -11.86 -16.20 -0.27
N ASP A 90 -12.92 -15.91 0.50
CA ASP A 90 -13.32 -16.71 1.67
C ASP A 90 -13.71 -18.17 1.30
N GLY A 91 -14.08 -18.41 0.04
CA GLY A 91 -14.16 -19.76 -0.51
C GLY A 91 -12.75 -20.33 -0.69
N ARG A 92 -12.35 -21.30 0.13
CA ARG A 92 -10.99 -21.87 0.12
C ARG A 92 -10.63 -22.49 -1.24
N TYR A 93 -9.81 -21.81 -2.04
CA TYR A 93 -9.18 -22.37 -3.25
C TYR A 93 -7.68 -22.57 -3.05
N GLY A 94 -7.06 -23.46 -3.84
CA GLY A 94 -5.62 -23.75 -3.75
C GLY A 94 -4.73 -22.96 -4.73
N GLY A 95 -5.31 -22.12 -5.59
CA GLY A 95 -4.59 -21.41 -6.64
C GLY A 95 -4.35 -19.92 -6.34
N GLY A 96 -4.21 -19.13 -7.42
CA GLY A 96 -4.08 -17.67 -7.36
C GLY A 96 -5.35 -16.94 -7.79
N VAL A 97 -5.28 -15.60 -7.76
CA VAL A 97 -6.38 -14.70 -8.16
C VAL A 97 -5.90 -13.83 -9.30
N GLU A 98 -6.67 -13.79 -10.37
CA GLU A 98 -6.39 -13.04 -11.58
C GLU A 98 -7.41 -11.92 -11.75
N LEU A 99 -6.93 -10.69 -11.81
CA LEU A 99 -7.76 -9.50 -11.95
C LEU A 99 -7.72 -9.05 -13.41
N ASP A 100 -8.87 -9.14 -14.08
CA ASP A 100 -9.10 -8.58 -15.41
C ASP A 100 -9.79 -7.23 -15.27
N PHE A 101 -9.02 -6.18 -15.53
CA PHE A 101 -9.42 -4.77 -15.54
C PHE A 101 -9.57 -4.21 -16.96
N SER A 102 -9.63 -5.05 -18.00
CA SER A 102 -9.76 -4.62 -19.41
C SER A 102 -11.05 -3.85 -19.71
N ARG A 103 -12.06 -3.97 -18.84
CA ARG A 103 -13.39 -3.35 -18.98
C ARG A 103 -13.65 -2.22 -17.97
N LEU A 104 -12.60 -1.68 -17.34
CA LEU A 104 -12.71 -0.45 -16.57
C LEU A 104 -12.73 0.76 -17.51
N ASN A 105 -13.69 1.68 -17.35
CA ASN A 105 -13.64 2.97 -18.07
C ASN A 105 -12.77 3.97 -17.29
N PHE A 106 -12.88 3.96 -15.95
CA PHE A 106 -12.16 4.87 -15.06
C PHE A 106 -11.58 4.16 -13.83
N CYS A 107 -10.46 4.68 -13.32
CA CYS A 107 -9.86 4.25 -12.06
C CYS A 107 -9.10 5.42 -11.40
N ASP A 108 -9.48 5.79 -10.17
CA ASP A 108 -8.80 6.84 -9.39
C ASP A 108 -7.85 6.26 -8.33
N LEU A 109 -7.25 7.12 -7.52
CA LEU A 109 -6.33 6.70 -6.44
C LEU A 109 -7.02 5.87 -5.35
N ALA A 110 -8.30 6.08 -5.05
CA ALA A 110 -9.04 5.24 -4.11
C ALA A 110 -9.29 3.85 -4.71
N GLY A 111 -9.59 3.77 -6.00
CA GLY A 111 -9.60 2.53 -6.77
C GLY A 111 -8.28 1.76 -6.67
N TRP A 112 -7.16 2.41 -6.99
CA TRP A 112 -5.83 1.81 -6.87
C TRP A 112 -5.49 1.32 -5.46
N ARG A 113 -5.86 2.07 -4.42
CA ARG A 113 -5.70 1.65 -3.02
C ARG A 113 -6.52 0.41 -2.69
N ALA A 114 -7.74 0.30 -3.24
CA ALA A 114 -8.56 -0.89 -3.07
C ALA A 114 -7.98 -2.12 -3.79
N VAL A 115 -7.41 -1.97 -5.00
CA VAL A 115 -6.70 -3.06 -5.69
C VAL A 115 -5.47 -3.53 -4.89
N HIS A 116 -4.70 -2.60 -4.33
CA HIS A 116 -3.57 -2.95 -3.45
C HIS A 116 -4.03 -3.73 -2.22
N ALA A 117 -5.06 -3.25 -1.52
CA ALA A 117 -5.58 -3.90 -0.33
C ALA A 117 -6.17 -5.28 -0.61
N VAL A 118 -6.85 -5.47 -1.75
CA VAL A 118 -7.29 -6.79 -2.21
C VAL A 118 -6.09 -7.74 -2.36
N ALA A 119 -4.98 -7.28 -2.94
CA ALA A 119 -3.78 -8.10 -3.10
C ALA A 119 -3.09 -8.43 -1.76
N GLU A 120 -3.04 -7.48 -0.82
CA GLU A 120 -2.56 -7.72 0.54
C GLU A 120 -3.44 -8.75 1.27
N THR A 121 -4.76 -8.60 1.23
CA THR A 121 -5.71 -9.54 1.85
C THR A 121 -5.59 -10.93 1.23
N ALA A 122 -5.55 -11.01 -0.11
CA ALA A 122 -5.31 -12.25 -0.84
C ALA A 122 -4.02 -12.95 -0.37
N ALA A 123 -2.92 -12.21 -0.24
CA ALA A 123 -1.66 -12.75 0.26
C ALA A 123 -1.76 -13.24 1.72
N THR A 124 -2.48 -12.54 2.61
CA THR A 124 -2.71 -13.03 3.99
C THR A 124 -3.57 -14.30 4.06
N MET A 125 -4.39 -14.55 3.05
CA MET A 125 -5.21 -15.76 2.89
C MET A 125 -4.47 -16.88 2.14
N GLY A 126 -3.24 -16.65 1.66
CA GLY A 126 -2.42 -17.62 0.92
C GLY A 126 -2.56 -17.56 -0.61
N TYR A 127 -3.34 -16.63 -1.15
CA TYR A 127 -3.52 -16.44 -2.59
C TYR A 127 -2.47 -15.49 -3.17
N GLN A 128 -1.93 -15.81 -4.35
CA GLN A 128 -1.18 -14.84 -5.15
C GLN A 128 -2.14 -14.04 -6.04
N ALA A 129 -2.24 -12.72 -5.86
CA ALA A 129 -2.98 -11.84 -6.76
C ALA A 129 -2.10 -11.34 -7.92
N ARG A 130 -2.64 -11.36 -9.15
CA ARG A 130 -2.02 -10.75 -10.33
C ARG A 130 -3.04 -10.04 -11.23
N ILE A 131 -2.62 -9.01 -11.93
CA ILE A 131 -3.42 -8.39 -13.01
C ILE A 131 -3.07 -9.09 -14.32
N THR A 132 -4.08 -9.59 -15.03
CA THR A 132 -3.90 -10.30 -16.32
C THR A 132 -4.20 -9.43 -17.53
N ALA A 133 -5.11 -8.47 -17.39
CA ALA A 133 -5.39 -7.45 -18.40
C ALA A 133 -5.84 -6.15 -17.72
N ALA A 134 -5.62 -5.00 -18.38
CA ALA A 134 -5.97 -3.69 -17.86
C ALA A 134 -6.43 -2.74 -18.98
N ALA A 135 -7.36 -1.85 -18.66
CA ALA A 135 -7.75 -0.75 -19.53
C ALA A 135 -6.71 0.39 -19.50
N SER A 136 -6.71 1.22 -20.54
CA SER A 136 -5.73 2.30 -20.72
C SER A 136 -5.74 3.36 -19.61
N CYS A 137 -6.84 3.48 -18.85
CA CYS A 137 -6.91 4.35 -17.68
C CYS A 137 -5.93 3.93 -16.58
N LEU A 138 -5.72 2.61 -16.38
CA LEU A 138 -4.74 2.09 -15.42
C LEU A 138 -3.31 2.38 -15.89
N ASP A 139 -3.03 2.19 -17.18
CA ASP A 139 -1.71 2.48 -17.74
C ASP A 139 -1.28 3.94 -17.55
N VAL A 140 -2.23 4.88 -17.63
CA VAL A 140 -1.95 6.31 -17.40
C VAL A 140 -1.47 6.55 -15.98
N VAL A 141 -2.15 5.99 -14.97
CA VAL A 141 -1.74 6.14 -13.57
C VAL A 141 -0.39 5.49 -13.31
N LEU A 142 -0.16 4.25 -13.77
CA LEU A 142 1.13 3.57 -13.60
C LEU A 142 2.29 4.35 -14.24
N ARG A 143 2.08 4.95 -15.41
CA ARG A 143 3.09 5.82 -16.05
C ARG A 143 3.33 7.12 -15.29
N LEU A 144 2.27 7.84 -14.88
CA LEU A 144 2.40 9.10 -14.13
C LEU A 144 3.08 8.89 -12.76
N CYS A 145 2.79 7.78 -12.09
CA CYS A 145 3.42 7.40 -10.82
C CYS A 145 4.80 6.72 -10.98
N HIS A 146 5.31 6.56 -12.21
CA HIS A 146 6.57 5.86 -12.51
C HIS A 146 6.64 4.43 -11.95
N ILE A 147 5.51 3.73 -11.90
CA ILE A 147 5.39 2.34 -11.43
C ILE A 147 5.58 1.39 -12.64
N PRO A 148 6.72 0.69 -12.77
CA PRO A 148 7.05 -0.07 -13.98
C PRO A 148 6.35 -1.43 -14.06
N VAL A 149 5.91 -1.97 -12.91
CA VAL A 149 5.17 -3.21 -12.75
C VAL A 149 4.28 -3.08 -11.51
N PHE A 150 3.01 -3.49 -11.60
CA PHE A 150 2.10 -3.59 -10.46
C PHE A 150 1.31 -4.89 -10.53
N LEU A 151 1.35 -5.71 -9.46
CA LEU A 151 0.73 -7.04 -9.41
C LEU A 151 1.02 -7.90 -10.67
N GLY A 152 2.28 -7.89 -11.12
CA GLY A 152 2.73 -8.61 -12.31
C GLY A 152 2.39 -7.96 -13.66
N TYR A 153 1.46 -6.99 -13.71
CA TYR A 153 1.15 -6.26 -14.94
C TYR A 153 2.17 -5.15 -15.21
N ARG A 154 2.57 -5.03 -16.48
CA ARG A 154 3.40 -3.94 -17.00
C ARG A 154 2.61 -3.22 -18.09
N PRO A 155 2.42 -1.89 -18.01
CA PRO A 155 1.80 -1.12 -19.09
C PRO A 155 2.53 -1.34 -20.42
N PRO A 156 1.80 -1.47 -21.55
CA PRO A 156 2.42 -1.53 -22.86
C PRO A 156 3.28 -0.28 -23.09
N GLN A 157 4.50 -0.50 -23.61
CA GLN A 157 5.32 0.58 -24.11
C GLN A 157 4.60 1.20 -25.31
N LYS A 158 4.21 2.48 -25.18
CA LYS A 158 3.68 3.22 -26.31
C LYS A 158 4.85 3.48 -27.26
N ALA A 159 4.73 3.06 -28.52
CA ALA A 159 5.63 3.53 -29.55
C ALA A 159 5.53 5.07 -29.60
N LEU A 160 6.69 5.72 -29.57
CA LEU A 160 6.83 7.17 -29.72
C LEU A 160 6.66 7.58 -31.20
#